data_AF-A0AAD9MRX2-F1
#
_entry.id   AF-A0AAD9MRX2-F1
#
_cell.length_a   1.000
_cell.length_b   1.000
_cell.length_c   1.000
_cell.angle_alpha   90.00
_cell.angle_beta   90.00
_cell.angle_gamma   90.00
#
_symmetry.space_group_name_H-M   'P 1'
#
loop_
_entity.id
_entity.type
_entity.pdbx_description
1 polymer ?
#
loop_
_entity_poly.entity_id
_entity_poly.type
_entity_poly.pdbx_seq_one_letter_code
_entity_poly.pdbx_strand_id
1 'polypeptide(L)'
;MDRCISDTSTWMEGMKLTLNQSKTEFILIGIPQQLAKCSNMAINIGGNEIYALSCVRNLGAYFDKYMTMEQHIKSKCKAAYAQLYNIGKVRKYLDHQSAKKLIHALVHSHINYCNVLLIGVPKYIIQKLQMVQNTATRVLCRIGKYDHITSTLTSLSGSLWNLALNTIYVY
;
A
#
# COMPACT_ATOMS: atom_id res chain seq x y z
N MET A 1 -24.49 14.33 8.93
CA MET A 1 -23.94 13.26 8.08
C MET A 1 -25.07 12.36 7.57
N ASP A 2 -26.01 11.98 8.45
CA ASP A 2 -27.10 11.05 8.13
C ASP A 2 -28.04 11.51 7.00
N ARG A 3 -28.35 12.81 6.90
CA ARG A 3 -29.18 13.34 5.79
C ARG A 3 -28.57 13.04 4.42
N CYS A 4 -27.28 13.33 4.23
CA CYS A 4 -26.58 13.07 2.96
C CYS A 4 -26.59 11.58 2.59
N ILE A 5 -26.40 10.70 3.58
CA ILE A 5 -26.44 9.25 3.36
C ILE A 5 -27.85 8.79 2.98
N SER A 6 -28.88 9.32 3.65
CA SER A 6 -30.28 9.03 3.35
C SER A 6 -30.68 9.51 1.95
N ASP A 7 -30.26 10.72 1.56
CA ASP A 7 -30.49 11.27 0.22
C ASP A 7 -29.80 10.39 -0.85
N THR A 8 -28.57 9.94 -0.57
CA THR A 8 -27.84 9.03 -1.46
C THR A 8 -28.52 7.66 -1.58
N SER A 9 -29.02 7.11 -0.47
CA SER A 9 -29.78 5.84 -0.48
C SER A 9 -31.05 5.96 -1.32
N THR A 10 -31.81 7.04 -1.12
CA THR A 10 -33.05 7.32 -1.85
C THR A 10 -32.78 7.47 -3.35
N TRP A 11 -31.70 8.17 -3.72
CA TRP A 11 -31.28 8.30 -5.11
C TRP A 11 -30.88 6.96 -5.73
N MET A 12 -30.12 6.12 -5.01
CA MET A 12 -29.74 4.78 -5.46
C MET A 12 -30.97 3.89 -5.67
N GLU A 13 -31.93 3.93 -4.75
CA GLU A 13 -33.19 3.19 -4.84
C GLU A 13 -33.99 3.61 -6.09
N GLY A 14 -34.06 4.92 -6.38
CA GLY A 14 -34.64 5.43 -7.63
C GLY A 14 -33.94 4.93 -8.89
N MET A 15 -32.65 4.60 -8.80
CA MET A 15 -31.84 3.99 -9.86
C MET A 15 -31.85 2.45 -9.83
N LYS A 16 -32.69 1.82 -9.00
CA LYS A 16 -32.77 0.35 -8.79
C LYS A 16 -31.47 -0.27 -8.28
N LEU A 17 -30.70 0.49 -7.49
CA LEU A 17 -29.50 0.04 -6.80
C LEU A 17 -29.76 -0.02 -5.28
N THR A 18 -29.04 -0.90 -4.59
CA THR A 18 -29.12 -1.01 -3.12
C THR A 18 -27.76 -0.70 -2.49
N LEU A 19 -27.79 0.11 -1.42
CA LEU A 19 -26.60 0.38 -0.62
C LEU A 19 -26.31 -0.82 0.28
N ASN A 20 -25.19 -1.49 0.03
CA ASN A 20 -24.83 -2.69 0.78
C ASN A 20 -24.27 -2.33 2.16
N GLN A 21 -25.12 -2.38 3.17
CA GLN A 21 -24.80 -2.04 4.54
C GLN A 21 -23.65 -2.90 5.12
N SER A 22 -23.60 -4.20 4.82
CA SER A 22 -22.57 -5.09 5.36
C SER A 22 -21.18 -4.88 4.75
N LYS A 23 -21.10 -4.22 3.59
CA LYS A 23 -19.85 -3.82 2.94
C LYS A 23 -19.50 -2.35 3.16
N THR A 24 -20.39 -1.57 3.78
CA THR A 24 -20.17 -0.14 3.96
C THR A 24 -19.32 0.07 5.21
N GLU A 25 -18.18 0.71 5.01
CA GLU A 25 -17.27 1.12 6.06
C GLU A 25 -17.13 2.64 6.00
N PHE A 26 -16.89 3.29 7.15
CA PHE A 26 -16.45 4.67 7.16
C PHE A 26 -15.32 4.89 8.14
N ILE A 27 -14.57 5.95 7.90
CA ILE A 27 -13.41 6.35 8.67
C ILE A 27 -13.50 7.84 8.95
N LEU A 28 -13.12 8.24 10.16
CA LEU A 28 -12.93 9.64 10.49
C LEU A 28 -11.43 9.96 10.39
N ILE A 29 -11.09 10.82 9.44
CA ILE A 29 -9.71 11.24 9.21
C ILE A 29 -9.46 12.58 9.91
N GLY A 30 -8.37 12.67 10.65
CA GLY A 30 -7.99 13.93 11.31
C GLY A 30 -6.77 13.82 12.20
N ILE A 31 -6.38 14.94 12.81
CA ILE A 31 -5.30 14.97 13.79
C ILE A 31 -5.76 14.33 15.11
N PRO A 32 -4.84 13.71 15.89
CA PRO A 32 -5.19 13.01 17.13
C PRO A 32 -6.03 13.84 18.11
N GLN A 33 -5.73 15.13 18.24
CA GLN A 33 -6.40 16.04 19.16
C GLN A 33 -7.88 16.26 18.80
N GLN A 34 -8.24 16.24 17.52
CA GLN A 34 -9.63 16.40 17.08
C GLN A 34 -10.37 15.06 17.13
N LEU A 35 -9.70 13.98 16.72
CA LEU A 35 -10.27 12.64 16.79
C LEU A 35 -10.57 12.20 18.23
N ALA A 36 -9.80 12.67 19.21
CA ALA A 36 -10.08 12.44 20.63
C ALA A 36 -11.42 13.04 21.10
N LYS A 37 -11.93 14.08 20.41
CA LYS A 37 -13.23 14.69 20.70
C LYS A 37 -14.40 13.95 20.04
N CYS A 38 -14.10 13.06 19.11
CA CYS A 38 -15.08 12.35 18.28
C CYS A 38 -15.07 10.85 18.60
N SER A 39 -15.07 10.50 19.89
CA SER A 39 -15.17 9.10 20.32
C SER A 39 -16.55 8.52 19.96
N ASN A 40 -16.56 7.25 19.55
CA ASN A 40 -17.77 6.47 19.27
C ASN A 40 -18.73 7.08 18.24
N MET A 41 -18.18 7.75 17.22
CA MET A 41 -18.99 8.20 16.08
C MET A 41 -19.55 7.00 15.33
N ALA A 42 -20.85 7.05 15.06
CA ALA A 42 -21.59 6.07 14.27
C ALA A 42 -22.47 6.79 13.24
N ILE A 43 -22.77 6.10 12.14
CA ILE A 43 -23.72 6.54 11.12
C ILE A 43 -24.83 5.51 10.98
N ASN A 44 -26.06 5.95 10.79
CA ASN A 44 -27.18 5.05 10.57
C ASN A 44 -27.42 4.87 9.06
N ILE A 45 -27.35 3.63 8.59
CA ILE A 45 -27.67 3.28 7.21
C ILE A 45 -28.77 2.22 7.21
N GLY A 46 -29.98 2.65 6.84
CA GLY A 46 -31.16 1.78 6.73
C GLY A 46 -31.47 0.99 8.00
N GLY A 47 -31.32 1.63 9.17
CA GLY A 47 -31.60 1.05 10.49
C GLY A 47 -30.38 0.39 11.17
N ASN A 48 -29.27 0.22 10.46
CA ASN A 48 -28.05 -0.35 11.01
C ASN A 48 -27.03 0.72 11.38
N GLU A 49 -26.50 0.64 12.60
CA GLU A 49 -25.40 1.48 13.06
C GLU A 49 -24.08 0.93 12.56
N ILE A 50 -23.37 1.75 11.79
CA ILE A 50 -22.00 1.50 11.38
C ILE A 50 -21.12 2.38 12.26
N TYR A 51 -20.01 1.83 12.77
CA TYR A 51 -19.06 2.53 13.64
C TYR A 51 -17.78 2.92 12.89
N ALA A 52 -17.17 4.04 13.28
CA ALA A 52 -15.97 4.54 12.64
C ALA A 52 -14.80 3.56 12.82
N LEU A 53 -14.18 3.14 11.71
CA LEU A 53 -13.01 2.27 11.75
C LEU A 53 -11.72 3.07 11.83
N SER A 54 -10.68 2.48 12.43
CA SER A 54 -9.35 3.10 12.52
C SER A 54 -8.54 2.97 11.24
N CYS A 55 -8.88 2.00 10.39
CA CYS A 55 -8.28 1.79 9.08
C CYS A 55 -9.29 1.13 8.13
N VAL A 56 -9.39 1.65 6.90
CA VAL A 56 -10.28 1.13 5.85
C VAL A 56 -9.48 0.83 4.59
N ARG A 57 -10.02 -0.06 3.74
CA ARG A 57 -9.38 -0.42 2.46
C ARG A 57 -10.22 0.11 1.29
N ASN A 58 -9.64 0.99 0.49
CA ASN A 58 -10.27 1.49 -0.73
C ASN A 58 -9.38 1.23 -1.95
N LEU A 59 -9.94 0.57 -2.96
CA LEU A 59 -9.24 0.18 -4.21
C LEU A 59 -7.85 -0.46 -3.95
N GLY A 60 -7.73 -1.27 -2.90
CA GLY A 60 -6.46 -1.92 -2.56
C GLY A 60 -5.46 -1.07 -1.76
N ALA A 61 -5.72 0.23 -1.56
CA ALA A 61 -4.97 1.08 -0.64
C ALA A 61 -5.58 1.04 0.77
N TYR A 62 -4.74 1.21 1.79
CA TYR A 62 -5.17 1.24 3.19
C TYR A 62 -5.05 2.66 3.70
N PHE A 63 -6.13 3.17 4.28
CA PHE A 63 -6.19 4.50 4.86
C PHE A 63 -6.38 4.34 6.36
N ASP A 64 -5.40 4.78 7.15
CA ASP A 64 -5.53 4.90 8.60
C ASP A 64 -6.10 6.27 8.97
N LYS A 65 -6.71 6.38 10.14
CA LYS A 65 -7.39 7.61 10.60
C LYS A 65 -6.47 8.85 10.69
N TYR A 66 -5.15 8.65 10.69
CA TYR A 66 -4.15 9.71 10.71
C TYR A 66 -3.47 9.93 9.35
N MET A 67 -3.87 9.20 8.31
CA MET A 67 -3.29 9.27 6.95
C MET A 67 -1.77 9.04 6.91
N THR A 68 -1.24 8.23 7.82
CA THR A 68 0.20 7.99 7.94
C THR A 68 0.77 7.06 6.87
N MET A 69 -0.10 6.31 6.17
CA MET A 69 0.26 5.30 5.15
C MET A 69 1.08 4.12 5.71
N GLU A 70 1.26 4.02 7.03
CA GLU A 70 2.06 2.96 7.64
C GLU A 70 1.45 1.58 7.40
N GLN A 71 0.14 1.46 7.56
CA GLN A 71 -0.57 0.20 7.35
C GLN A 71 -0.53 -0.23 5.89
N HIS A 72 -0.64 0.73 4.96
CA HIS A 72 -0.49 0.48 3.53
C HIS A 72 0.89 -0.08 3.21
N ILE A 73 1.95 0.61 3.62
CA ILE A 73 3.33 0.18 3.35
C ILE A 73 3.65 -1.14 4.04
N LYS A 74 3.18 -1.34 5.28
CA LYS A 74 3.34 -2.63 5.98
C LYS A 74 2.73 -3.78 5.19
N SER A 75 1.52 -3.60 4.66
CA SER A 75 0.83 -4.59 3.82
C SER A 75 1.61 -4.89 2.53
N LYS A 76 2.08 -3.83 1.84
CA LYS A 76 2.91 -3.94 0.64
C LYS A 76 4.23 -4.66 0.88
N CYS A 77 4.96 -4.29 1.93
CA CYS A 77 6.20 -4.94 2.31
C CYS A 77 5.98 -6.41 2.65
N LYS A 78 4.93 -6.74 3.40
CA LYS A 78 4.61 -8.14 3.74
C LYS A 78 4.38 -8.98 2.48
N ALA A 79 3.57 -8.50 1.55
CA ALA A 79 3.31 -9.19 0.29
C ALA A 79 4.59 -9.35 -0.55
N ALA A 80 5.38 -8.28 -0.67
CA ALA A 80 6.62 -8.28 -1.41
C ALA A 80 7.66 -9.26 -0.84
N TYR A 81 7.85 -9.28 0.48
CA TYR A 81 8.78 -10.22 1.12
C TYR A 81 8.34 -11.67 0.94
N ALA A 82 7.03 -11.95 1.00
CA ALA A 82 6.51 -13.29 0.72
C ALA A 82 6.84 -13.74 -0.71
N GLN A 83 6.69 -12.85 -1.70
CA GLN A 83 7.09 -13.14 -3.08
C GLN A 83 8.60 -13.32 -3.20
N LEU A 84 9.40 -12.41 -2.64
CA LEU A 84 10.87 -12.53 -2.67
C LEU A 84 11.38 -13.82 -2.04
N TYR A 85 10.74 -14.30 -0.98
CA TYR A 85 11.05 -15.59 -0.38
C TYR A 85 10.79 -16.76 -1.34
N ASN A 86 9.63 -16.76 -2.02
CA ASN A 86 9.30 -17.78 -3.02
C ASN A 86 10.24 -17.74 -4.22
N ILE A 87 10.55 -16.54 -4.73
CA ILE A 87 11.53 -16.33 -5.81
C ILE A 87 12.91 -16.83 -5.39
N GLY A 88 13.33 -16.52 -4.16
CA GLY A 88 14.59 -16.97 -3.58
C GLY A 88 14.76 -18.50 -3.60
N LYS A 89 13.69 -19.25 -3.31
CA LYS A 89 13.72 -20.74 -3.35
C LYS A 89 14.01 -21.28 -4.75
N VAL A 90 13.41 -20.69 -5.78
CA VAL A 90 13.57 -21.14 -7.17
C VAL A 90 14.73 -20.44 -7.89
N ARG A 91 15.36 -19.44 -7.26
CA ARG A 91 16.37 -18.57 -7.88
C ARG A 91 17.53 -19.35 -8.51
N LYS A 92 17.94 -20.49 -7.94
CA LYS A 92 19.01 -21.35 -8.49
C LYS A 92 18.69 -21.92 -9.87
N TYR A 93 17.41 -22.09 -10.20
CA TYR A 93 16.94 -22.65 -11.47
C TYR A 93 16.60 -21.60 -12.54
N LEU A 94 16.66 -20.31 -12.19
CA LEU A 94 16.34 -19.21 -13.09
C LEU A 94 17.60 -18.54 -13.63
N ASP A 95 17.60 -18.19 -14.91
CA ASP A 95 18.57 -17.25 -15.47
C ASP A 95 18.31 -15.83 -14.95
N HIS A 96 19.28 -14.93 -15.18
CA HIS A 96 19.19 -13.56 -14.68
C HIS A 96 18.00 -12.77 -15.25
N GLN A 97 17.68 -12.94 -16.54
CA GLN A 97 16.61 -12.18 -17.19
C GLN A 97 15.23 -12.67 -16.75
N SER A 98 15.04 -13.98 -16.63
CA SER A 98 13.80 -14.55 -16.10
C SER A 98 13.57 -14.13 -14.65
N ALA A 99 14.61 -14.18 -13.80
CA ALA A 99 14.52 -13.69 -12.42
C ALA A 99 14.18 -12.19 -12.35
N LYS A 100 14.77 -11.36 -13.22
CA LYS A 100 14.47 -9.93 -13.32
C LYS A 100 12.99 -9.70 -13.68
N LYS A 101 12.46 -10.39 -14.69
CA LYS A 101 11.04 -10.30 -15.09
C LYS A 101 10.12 -10.71 -13.94
N LEU A 102 10.43 -11.81 -13.26
CA LEU A 102 9.64 -12.34 -12.15
C LEU A 102 9.58 -11.35 -10.97
N ILE A 103 10.73 -10.79 -10.57
CA ILE A 103 10.79 -9.79 -9.50
C ILE A 103 10.03 -8.52 -9.91
N HIS A 104 10.19 -8.05 -11.14
CA HIS A 104 9.46 -6.88 -11.61
C HIS A 104 7.93 -7.11 -11.56
N ALA A 105 7.47 -8.25 -12.09
CA ALA A 105 6.05 -8.59 -12.19
C ALA A 105 5.38 -8.88 -10.84
N LEU A 106 6.08 -9.49 -9.89
CA LEU A 106 5.50 -9.94 -8.61
C LEU A 106 5.83 -9.04 -7.42
N VAL A 107 6.86 -8.19 -7.53
CA VAL A 107 7.32 -7.34 -6.42
C VAL A 107 7.19 -5.87 -6.79
N HIS A 108 7.85 -5.43 -7.87
CA HIS A 108 7.94 -4.01 -8.21
C HIS A 108 6.59 -3.41 -8.60
N SER A 109 5.84 -4.10 -9.48
CA SER A 109 4.47 -3.73 -9.88
C SER A 109 3.54 -3.50 -8.68
N HIS A 110 3.61 -4.38 -7.67
CA HIS A 110 2.77 -4.33 -6.49
C HIS A 110 3.15 -3.21 -5.53
N ILE A 111 4.46 -2.92 -5.39
CA ILE A 111 4.96 -1.82 -4.56
C ILE A 111 4.63 -0.46 -5.18
N ASN A 112 4.71 -0.34 -6.50
CA ASN A 112 4.41 0.91 -7.20
C ASN A 112 2.91 1.21 -7.30
N TYR A 113 2.05 0.22 -7.08
CA TYR A 113 0.61 0.42 -7.07
C TYR A 113 0.20 1.38 -5.95
N CYS A 114 -0.43 2.50 -6.32
CA CYS A 114 -0.80 3.62 -5.44
C CYS A 114 0.38 4.40 -4.84
N ASN A 115 1.53 4.44 -5.52
CA ASN A 115 2.68 5.25 -5.08
C ASN A 115 2.37 6.76 -4.96
N VAL A 116 1.38 7.29 -5.70
CA VAL A 116 0.90 8.67 -5.56
C VAL A 116 0.42 9.01 -4.14
N LEU A 117 -0.07 8.03 -3.38
CA LEU A 117 -0.50 8.23 -2.00
C LEU A 117 0.68 8.44 -1.04
N LEU A 118 1.91 8.20 -1.50
CA LEU A 118 3.12 8.31 -0.68
C LEU A 118 3.78 9.69 -0.77
N ILE A 119 3.20 10.61 -1.52
CA ILE A 119 3.67 12.01 -1.59
C ILE A 119 3.54 12.64 -0.20
N GLY A 120 4.62 13.26 0.29
CA GLY A 120 4.65 13.95 1.58
C GLY A 120 4.74 13.03 2.82
N VAL A 121 4.84 11.71 2.61
CA VAL A 121 5.01 10.74 3.71
C VAL A 121 6.45 10.81 4.27
N PRO A 122 6.66 10.63 5.58
CA PRO A 122 7.99 10.68 6.18
C PRO A 122 8.99 9.69 5.54
N LYS A 123 10.26 10.11 5.43
CA LYS A 123 11.33 9.31 4.83
C LYS A 123 11.49 7.92 5.46
N TYR A 124 11.32 7.79 6.78
CA TYR A 124 11.45 6.50 7.47
C TYR A 124 10.42 5.45 7.02
N ILE A 125 9.27 5.89 6.53
CA ILE A 125 8.23 5.03 5.97
C ILE A 125 8.62 4.56 4.57
N ILE A 126 9.10 5.49 3.74
CA ILE A 126 9.65 5.20 2.40
C ILE A 126 10.84 4.24 2.47
N GLN A 127 11.71 4.39 3.46
CA GLN A 127 12.87 3.51 3.68
C GLN A 127 12.47 2.03 3.81
N LYS A 128 11.27 1.72 4.32
CA LYS A 128 10.77 0.34 4.38
C LYS A 128 10.61 -0.28 2.99
N LEU A 129 10.17 0.51 2.00
CA LEU A 129 10.08 0.08 0.59
C LEU A 129 11.48 -0.08 -0.03
N GLN A 130 12.41 0.82 0.30
CA GLN A 130 13.81 0.71 -0.14
C GLN A 130 14.45 -0.59 0.36
N MET A 131 14.19 -1.00 1.61
CA MET A 131 14.70 -2.27 2.14
C MET A 131 14.21 -3.50 1.35
N VAL A 132 12.95 -3.47 0.90
CA VAL A 132 12.39 -4.52 0.04
C VAL A 132 13.12 -4.56 -1.30
N GLN A 133 13.35 -3.41 -1.92
CA GLN A 133 14.09 -3.32 -3.18
C GLN A 133 15.55 -3.76 -3.05
N ASN A 134 16.19 -3.44 -1.93
CA ASN A 134 17.53 -3.93 -1.63
C ASN A 134 17.51 -5.46 -1.56
N THR A 135 16.53 -6.05 -0.87
CA THR A 135 16.40 -7.50 -0.81
C THR A 135 16.11 -8.10 -2.19
N ALA A 136 15.28 -7.46 -2.99
CA ALA A 136 15.01 -7.87 -4.37
C ALA A 136 16.27 -7.89 -5.24
N THR A 137 17.12 -6.86 -5.11
CA THR A 137 18.42 -6.78 -5.79
C THR A 137 19.37 -7.88 -5.35
N ARG A 138 19.38 -8.22 -4.05
CA ARG A 138 20.17 -9.36 -3.55
C ARG A 138 19.71 -10.69 -4.14
N VAL A 139 18.40 -10.94 -4.17
CA VAL A 139 17.82 -12.15 -4.76
C VAL A 139 18.16 -12.22 -6.26
N LEU A 140 18.06 -11.10 -6.98
CA LEU A 140 18.40 -11.04 -8.40
C LEU A 140 19.87 -11.36 -8.65
N CYS A 141 20.77 -10.72 -7.90
CA CYS A 141 22.23 -10.82 -8.11
C CYS A 141 22.88 -11.98 -7.35
N ARG A 142 22.10 -12.77 -6.59
CA ARG A 142 22.59 -13.87 -5.73
C ARG A 142 23.65 -13.39 -4.72
N ILE A 143 23.44 -12.20 -4.17
CA ILE A 143 24.32 -11.59 -3.17
C ILE A 143 23.94 -12.09 -1.78
N GLY A 144 24.94 -12.33 -0.93
CA GLY A 144 24.74 -12.73 0.46
C GLY A 144 23.96 -11.69 1.26
N LYS A 145 23.37 -12.13 2.38
CA LYS A 145 22.55 -11.29 3.26
C LYS A 145 23.31 -10.09 3.83
N TYR A 146 24.60 -10.28 4.11
CA TYR A 146 25.45 -9.31 4.81
C TYR A 146 26.38 -8.52 3.89
N ASP A 147 26.45 -8.88 2.60
CA ASP A 147 27.36 -8.21 1.66
C ASP A 147 26.88 -6.79 1.36
N HIS A 148 27.79 -5.89 1.00
CA HIS A 148 27.43 -4.52 0.68
C HIS A 148 26.65 -4.44 -0.64
N ILE A 149 25.52 -3.72 -0.67
CA ILE A 149 24.62 -3.69 -1.83
C ILE A 149 24.78 -2.45 -2.72
N THR A 150 25.38 -1.38 -2.20
CA THR A 150 25.33 -0.04 -2.81
C THR A 150 25.96 -0.01 -4.20
N SER A 151 27.05 -0.75 -4.43
CA SER A 151 27.73 -0.85 -5.73
C SER A 151 26.92 -1.63 -6.77
N THR A 152 26.13 -2.61 -6.33
CA THR A 152 25.25 -3.39 -7.22
C THR A 152 23.98 -2.62 -7.58
N LEU A 153 23.43 -1.86 -6.62
CA LEU A 153 22.27 -1.02 -6.88
C LEU A 153 22.58 0.09 -7.91
N THR A 154 23.80 0.65 -7.85
CA THR A 154 24.26 1.64 -8.83
C THR A 154 24.52 1.04 -10.21
N SER A 155 24.98 -0.21 -10.33
CA SER A 155 25.15 -0.86 -11.64
C SER A 155 23.82 -1.24 -12.30
N LEU A 156 22.80 -1.59 -11.51
CA LEU A 156 21.44 -1.84 -12.02
C LEU A 156 20.62 -0.58 -12.29
N SER A 157 21.07 0.58 -11.81
CA SER A 157 20.38 1.88 -11.87
C SER A 157 20.01 2.32 -13.29
N GLY A 158 20.78 1.91 -14.30
CA GLY A 158 20.50 2.20 -15.71
C GLY A 158 19.34 1.41 -16.31
N SER A 159 18.70 0.49 -15.57
CA SER A 159 17.70 -0.43 -16.13
C SER A 159 16.37 -0.43 -15.37
N LEU A 160 15.51 0.58 -15.53
CA LEU A 160 14.12 0.63 -14.99
C LEU A 160 13.95 0.52 -13.45
N TRP A 161 14.96 0.11 -12.69
CA TRP A 161 14.86 -0.17 -11.25
C TRP A 161 14.73 1.08 -10.37
N ASN A 162 15.29 2.22 -10.81
CA ASN A 162 15.30 3.47 -10.04
C ASN A 162 14.25 4.51 -10.49
N LEU A 163 13.69 4.36 -11.69
CA LEU A 163 12.79 5.37 -12.27
C LEU A 163 11.45 5.46 -11.54
N ALA A 164 10.94 4.38 -10.95
CA ALA A 164 9.64 4.44 -10.25
C ALA A 164 9.70 5.10 -8.86
N LEU A 165 10.90 5.21 -8.26
CA LEU A 165 11.07 5.78 -6.92
C LEU A 165 11.70 7.19 -6.98
N ASN A 166 12.73 7.42 -7.81
CA ASN A 166 13.36 8.74 -7.88
C ASN A 166 12.44 9.83 -8.46
N THR A 167 11.43 9.47 -9.26
CA THR A 167 10.46 10.45 -9.80
C THR A 167 9.43 10.91 -8.75
N ILE A 168 9.32 10.23 -7.60
CA ILE A 168 8.45 10.64 -6.47
C ILE A 168 9.27 11.12 -5.27
N TYR A 169 10.56 10.75 -5.15
CA TYR A 169 11.41 11.07 -3.98
C TYR A 169 12.38 12.24 -4.15
N VAL A 170 12.30 12.99 -5.26
CA VAL A 170 13.06 14.23 -5.45
C VAL A 170 12.09 15.40 -5.55
N TYR A 171 11.29 15.62 -4.51
CA TYR A 171 10.78 16.93 -4.06
C TYR A 171 10.50 16.84 -2.55
#